data_AF-A0A9D5DZ25-F1
#
_entry.id   AF-A0A9D5DZ25-F1
#
_cell.length_a   1.000
_cell.length_b   1.000
_cell.length_c   1.000
_cell.angle_alpha   90.00
_cell.angle_beta   90.00
_cell.angle_gamma   90.00
#
_symmetry.space_group_name_H-M   'P 1'
#
loop_
_entity.id
_entity.type
_entity.pdbx_description
1 polymer ?
#
loop_
_entity_poly.entity_id
_entity_poly.type
_entity_poly.pdbx_seq_one_letter_code
_entity_poly.pdbx_strand_id
1 'polypeptide(L)'
;MASGKMKLGEKLLFGGFALIGILAFIGWLVLENVRKHLDKPMYPVLEYNFSVEGMHGSELFRTSGCTICHRAMRNGTNMGLVLDGIGSKRSLDYLNKFLINPEASYFGGTTMDHGPAKGAAFVAKLPPADLRAIAAFLSELRANPGSNASRLPPAGGESGFIDEMVRMWAPDSWKSEHKDIREEMKLKAKEGRHDAGSK
;
A
#
# COMPACT_ATOMS: atom_id res chain seq x y z
N MET A 1 32.11 -0.59 -47.65
CA MET A 1 30.75 -0.64 -47.08
C MET A 1 30.03 0.62 -47.51
N ALA A 2 28.95 0.50 -48.28
CA ALA A 2 28.25 1.65 -48.85
C ALA A 2 27.55 2.44 -47.72
N SER A 3 28.08 3.61 -47.39
CA SER A 3 27.38 4.62 -46.59
C SER A 3 26.26 5.20 -47.45
N GLY A 4 25.12 4.52 -47.52
CA GLY A 4 23.92 5.04 -48.17
C GLY A 4 23.48 6.32 -47.47
N LYS A 5 23.46 7.44 -48.20
CA LYS A 5 22.91 8.71 -47.70
C LYS A 5 21.43 8.47 -47.33
N MET A 6 21.11 8.53 -46.04
CA MET A 6 19.74 8.42 -45.53
C MET A 6 18.81 9.39 -46.26
N LYS A 7 17.61 8.93 -46.61
CA LYS A 7 16.59 9.77 -47.25
C LYS A 7 16.11 10.86 -46.29
N LEU A 8 15.59 11.97 -46.82
CA LEU A 8 15.11 13.10 -45.99
C LEU A 8 14.07 12.66 -44.95
N GLY A 9 13.16 11.75 -45.33
CA GLY A 9 12.17 11.17 -44.41
C GLY A 9 12.78 10.34 -43.28
N GLU A 10 13.81 9.54 -43.56
CA GLU A 10 14.54 8.78 -42.52
C GLU A 10 15.29 9.72 -41.57
N LYS A 11 15.92 10.78 -42.08
CA LYS A 11 16.61 11.77 -41.23
C LYS A 11 15.65 12.48 -40.27
N LEU A 12 14.46 12.85 -40.75
CA LEU A 12 13.43 13.45 -39.90
C LEU A 12 12.89 12.45 -38.87
N LEU A 13 12.68 11.19 -39.27
CA LEU A 13 12.16 10.16 -38.39
C LEU A 13 13.19 9.78 -37.30
N PHE A 14 14.42 9.41 -37.67
CA PHE A 14 15.47 9.07 -36.71
C PHE A 14 15.93 10.28 -35.88
N GLY A 15 15.99 11.47 -36.48
CA GLY A 15 16.29 12.71 -35.76
C GLY A 15 15.23 13.07 -34.73
N GLY A 16 13.94 12.94 -35.10
CA GLY A 16 12.82 13.14 -34.18
C GLY A 16 12.81 12.13 -33.03
N PHE A 17 12.99 10.84 -33.32
CA PHE A 17 13.11 9.80 -32.29
C PHE A 17 14.31 10.02 -31.37
N ALA A 18 15.46 10.42 -31.92
CA ALA A 18 16.65 10.74 -31.12
C ALA A 18 16.40 11.94 -30.20
N LEU A 19 15.76 13.01 -30.70
CA LEU A 19 15.40 14.17 -29.90
C LEU A 19 14.44 13.81 -28.75
N ILE A 20 13.39 13.02 -29.03
CA ILE A 20 12.46 12.55 -28.00
C ILE A 20 13.20 11.71 -26.95
N GLY A 21 14.08 10.81 -27.38
CA GLY A 21 14.90 9.99 -26.48
C GLY A 21 15.82 10.83 -25.58
N ILE A 22 16.47 11.85 -26.14
CA ILE A 22 17.31 12.80 -25.38
C ILE A 22 16.47 13.57 -24.36
N LEU A 23 15.32 14.12 -24.76
CA LEU A 23 14.44 14.87 -23.86
C LEU A 23 13.90 13.98 -22.72
N ALA A 24 13.52 12.74 -23.03
CA ALA A 24 13.09 11.77 -22.02
C ALA A 24 14.21 11.43 -21.03
N PHE A 25 15.44 11.27 -21.52
CA PHE A 25 16.60 10.99 -20.67
C PHE A 25 16.94 12.18 -19.76
N ILE A 26 16.93 13.41 -20.30
CA ILE A 26 17.12 14.63 -19.50
C ILE A 26 16.02 14.76 -18.44
N GLY A 27 14.75 14.54 -18.82
CA GLY A 27 13.63 14.57 -17.89
C GLY A 27 13.79 13.54 -16.77
N TRP A 28 14.22 12.32 -17.08
CA TRP A 28 14.52 11.30 -16.09
C TRP A 28 15.64 11.72 -15.14
N LEU A 29 16.74 12.28 -15.65
CA LEU A 29 17.84 12.79 -14.81
C LEU A 29 17.40 13.91 -13.88
N VAL A 30 16.58 14.85 -14.37
CA VAL A 30 16.02 15.94 -13.56
C VAL A 30 15.12 15.39 -12.46
N LEU A 31 14.19 14.49 -12.79
CA LEU A 31 13.31 13.86 -11.81
C LEU A 31 14.08 13.06 -10.76
N GLU A 32 15.14 12.36 -11.18
CA GLU A 32 16.01 11.59 -10.28
C GLU A 32 16.80 12.51 -9.35
N ASN A 33 17.30 13.65 -9.85
CA ASN A 33 17.96 14.65 -9.02
C ASN A 33 17.01 15.28 -8.00
N VAL A 34 15.80 15.67 -8.44
CA VAL A 34 14.75 16.19 -7.55
C VAL A 34 14.39 15.17 -6.47
N ARG A 35 14.17 13.90 -6.86
CA ARG A 35 13.84 12.81 -5.92
C ARG A 35 14.92 12.62 -4.86
N LYS A 36 16.21 12.73 -5.21
CA LYS A 36 17.34 12.59 -4.29
C LYS A 36 17.48 13.74 -3.29
N HIS A 37 16.86 14.89 -3.55
CA HIS A 37 16.98 16.09 -2.71
C HIS A 37 15.67 16.46 -2.01
N LEU A 38 14.64 15.62 -2.15
CA LEU A 38 13.39 15.81 -1.43
C LEU A 38 13.55 15.36 0.03
N ASP A 39 13.29 16.27 0.97
CA ASP A 39 13.27 15.96 2.41
C ASP A 39 12.10 15.05 2.81
N LYS A 40 11.11 14.90 1.91
CA LYS A 40 9.91 14.10 2.13
C LYS A 40 9.79 13.02 1.06
N PRO A 41 9.44 11.78 1.42
CA PRO A 41 9.25 10.71 0.45
C PRO A 41 8.07 11.03 -0.48
N MET A 42 8.32 11.00 -1.80
CA MET A 42 7.30 11.28 -2.83
C MET A 42 6.19 10.21 -2.89
N TYR A 43 6.47 9.01 -2.36
CA TYR A 43 5.53 7.90 -2.28
C TYR A 43 5.29 7.52 -0.81
N PRO A 44 4.14 6.88 -0.49
CA PRO A 44 3.96 6.29 0.82
C PRO A 44 5.15 5.40 1.16
N VAL A 45 5.76 5.66 2.31
CA VAL A 45 6.81 4.78 2.84
C VAL A 45 6.09 3.57 3.41
N LEU A 46 6.28 2.45 2.74
CA LEU A 46 5.74 1.16 3.13
C LEU A 46 6.81 0.47 3.98
N GLU A 47 6.38 -0.12 5.09
CA GLU A 47 7.21 -0.93 5.97
C GLU A 47 6.84 -2.39 5.74
N TYR A 48 7.84 -3.17 5.31
CA TYR A 48 7.70 -4.59 5.01
C TYR A 48 8.61 -5.37 5.97
N ASN A 49 8.14 -5.57 7.19
CA ASN A 49 8.81 -6.43 8.16
C ASN A 49 7.99 -7.70 8.33
N PHE A 50 8.36 -8.75 7.60
CA PHE A 50 7.60 -9.98 7.55
C PHE A 50 8.06 -10.98 8.60
N SER A 51 7.10 -11.63 9.25
CA SER A 51 7.38 -12.85 10.01
C SER A 51 7.75 -14.00 9.08
N VAL A 52 8.22 -15.13 9.63
CA VAL A 52 8.46 -16.35 8.85
C VAL A 52 7.16 -16.81 8.16
N GLU A 53 6.03 -16.70 8.84
CA GLU A 53 4.70 -16.99 8.30
C GLU A 53 4.33 -16.00 7.19
N GLY A 54 4.58 -14.70 7.39
CA GLY A 54 4.36 -13.68 6.37
C GLY A 54 5.23 -13.83 5.13
N MET A 55 6.48 -14.27 5.27
CA MET A 55 7.33 -14.58 4.10
C MET A 55 6.77 -15.76 3.30
N HIS A 56 6.29 -16.81 3.98
CA HIS A 56 5.61 -17.91 3.30
C HIS A 56 4.31 -17.45 2.61
N GLY A 57 3.53 -16.61 3.29
CA GLY A 57 2.34 -15.97 2.74
C GLY A 57 2.62 -15.12 1.50
N SER A 58 3.75 -14.41 1.47
CA SER A 58 4.16 -13.62 0.30
C SER A 58 4.43 -14.50 -0.92
N GLU A 59 5.00 -15.69 -0.73
CA GLU A 59 5.23 -16.63 -1.82
C GLU A 59 3.89 -17.18 -2.33
N LEU A 60 3.04 -17.66 -1.41
CA LEU A 60 1.70 -18.14 -1.74
C LEU A 60 0.86 -17.07 -2.46
N PHE A 61 0.95 -15.80 -2.04
CA PHE A 61 0.25 -14.71 -2.71
C PHE A 61 0.64 -14.58 -4.20
N ARG A 62 1.91 -14.82 -4.53
CA ARG A 62 2.42 -14.76 -5.91
C ARG A 62 2.07 -16.01 -6.71
N THR A 63 2.12 -17.18 -6.10
CA THR A 63 1.96 -18.46 -6.79
C THR A 63 0.50 -18.90 -6.89
N SER A 64 -0.35 -18.49 -5.96
CA SER A 64 -1.78 -18.87 -5.92
C SER A 64 -2.66 -17.98 -6.79
N GLY A 65 -2.08 -17.12 -7.63
CA GLY A 65 -2.83 -16.30 -8.59
C GLY A 65 -3.39 -14.99 -8.04
N CYS A 66 -3.04 -14.57 -6.81
CA CYS A 66 -3.53 -13.30 -6.27
C CYS A 66 -3.03 -12.10 -7.08
N THR A 67 -1.81 -12.18 -7.61
CA THR A 67 -1.20 -11.11 -8.43
C THR A 67 -1.84 -10.93 -9.81
N ILE A 68 -2.71 -11.84 -10.24
CA ILE A 68 -3.48 -11.69 -11.49
C ILE A 68 -4.40 -10.48 -11.39
N CYS A 69 -5.02 -10.27 -10.22
CA CYS A 69 -5.93 -9.15 -9.99
C CYS A 69 -5.34 -8.10 -9.06
N HIS A 70 -4.61 -8.51 -8.01
CA HIS A 70 -4.14 -7.59 -6.98
C HIS A 70 -2.68 -7.19 -7.17
N ARG A 71 -2.35 -6.00 -6.68
CA ARG A 71 -0.97 -5.55 -6.50
C ARG A 71 -0.61 -5.52 -5.02
N ALA A 72 0.52 -6.14 -4.66
CA ALA A 72 1.13 -6.03 -3.35
C ALA A 72 2.65 -5.94 -3.50
N MET A 73 3.30 -5.12 -2.68
CA MET A 73 4.71 -4.78 -2.81
C MET A 73 5.07 -4.28 -4.21
N ARG A 74 4.15 -3.49 -4.81
CA ARG A 74 4.25 -2.98 -6.19
C ARG A 74 4.37 -4.07 -7.26
N ASN A 75 4.07 -5.34 -6.93
CA ASN A 75 4.07 -6.46 -7.87
C ASN A 75 2.64 -6.98 -8.11
N GLY A 76 2.29 -7.26 -9.36
CA GLY A 76 0.95 -7.67 -9.80
C GLY A 76 0.23 -6.62 -10.66
N THR A 77 -1.08 -6.75 -10.83
CA THR A 77 -1.90 -5.86 -11.68
C THR A 77 -2.72 -4.85 -10.86
N ASN A 78 -3.26 -3.83 -11.54
CA ASN A 78 -4.19 -2.86 -10.94
C ASN A 78 -5.65 -3.17 -11.28
N MET A 79 -5.97 -4.41 -11.68
CA MET A 79 -7.34 -4.79 -12.06
C MET A 79 -8.26 -4.85 -10.83
N GLY A 80 -7.74 -5.37 -9.72
CA GLY A 80 -8.36 -5.34 -8.41
C GLY A 80 -7.78 -4.23 -7.51
N LEU A 81 -8.11 -4.30 -6.23
CA LEU A 81 -7.62 -3.34 -5.24
C LEU A 81 -6.11 -3.47 -5.03
N VAL A 82 -5.42 -2.33 -4.91
CA VAL A 82 -4.03 -2.29 -4.47
C VAL A 82 -3.99 -2.60 -2.97
N LEU A 83 -3.25 -3.64 -2.59
CA LEU A 83 -3.17 -4.14 -1.21
C LEU A 83 -1.96 -3.59 -0.44
N ASP A 84 -1.15 -2.73 -1.07
CA ASP A 84 -0.09 -2.00 -0.38
C ASP A 84 -0.67 -1.21 0.82
N GLY A 85 -0.17 -1.50 2.02
CA GLY A 85 -0.61 -0.85 3.25
C GLY A 85 -1.91 -1.42 3.84
N ILE A 86 -2.46 -2.53 3.33
CA ILE A 86 -3.72 -3.11 3.85
C ILE A 86 -3.62 -3.50 5.34
N GLY A 87 -2.43 -3.90 5.80
CA GLY A 87 -2.14 -4.19 7.20
C GLY A 87 -2.29 -3.00 8.14
N SER A 88 -2.19 -1.76 7.62
CA SER A 88 -2.52 -0.56 8.41
C SER A 88 -4.02 -0.34 8.57
N LYS A 89 -4.86 -1.07 7.83
CA LYS A 89 -6.33 -0.91 7.81
C LYS A 89 -7.06 -2.12 8.39
N ARG A 90 -6.52 -3.34 8.24
CA ARG A 90 -7.18 -4.58 8.63
C ARG A 90 -6.26 -5.43 9.49
N SER A 91 -6.82 -6.09 10.49
CA SER A 91 -6.09 -7.04 11.34
C SER A 91 -5.89 -8.38 10.62
N LEU A 92 -4.93 -9.16 11.11
CA LEU A 92 -4.71 -10.55 10.70
C LEU A 92 -6.01 -11.36 10.75
N ASP A 93 -6.72 -11.31 11.89
CA ASP A 93 -7.97 -12.05 12.09
C ASP A 93 -9.05 -11.66 11.07
N TYR A 94 -9.20 -10.36 10.80
CA TYR A 94 -10.12 -9.88 9.77
C TYR A 94 -9.76 -10.42 8.39
N LEU A 95 -8.47 -10.32 8.02
CA LEU A 95 -7.99 -10.76 6.71
C LEU A 95 -8.16 -12.27 6.53
N ASN A 96 -7.84 -13.05 7.55
CA ASN A 96 -8.04 -14.51 7.53
C ASN A 96 -9.52 -14.87 7.37
N LYS A 97 -10.41 -14.24 8.15
CA LYS A 97 -11.87 -14.42 8.01
C LYS A 97 -12.38 -14.03 6.63
N PHE A 98 -11.88 -12.93 6.08
CA PHE A 98 -12.24 -12.48 4.73
C PHE A 98 -11.80 -13.48 3.65
N LEU A 99 -10.60 -14.05 3.75
CA LEU A 99 -10.13 -15.04 2.78
C LEU A 99 -10.93 -16.34 2.82
N ILE A 100 -11.40 -16.74 4.01
CA ILE A 100 -12.24 -17.94 4.21
C ILE A 100 -13.68 -17.70 3.75
N ASN A 101 -14.30 -16.61 4.20
CA ASN A 101 -15.68 -16.26 3.88
C ASN A 101 -15.83 -14.74 3.65
N PRO A 102 -15.55 -14.29 2.42
CA PRO A 102 -15.51 -12.87 2.08
C PRO A 102 -16.87 -12.16 2.19
N GLU A 103 -17.97 -12.81 1.78
CA GLU A 103 -19.31 -12.21 1.81
C GLU A 103 -19.88 -12.13 3.24
N ALA A 104 -19.52 -13.07 4.12
CA ALA A 104 -19.86 -12.98 5.54
C ALA A 104 -19.13 -11.84 6.27
N SER A 105 -18.00 -11.38 5.74
CA SER A 105 -17.18 -10.33 6.36
C SER A 105 -17.75 -8.92 6.19
N TYR A 106 -18.79 -8.74 5.37
CA TYR A 106 -19.46 -7.47 5.10
C TYR A 106 -20.93 -7.48 5.50
N PHE A 107 -21.28 -8.02 6.68
CA PHE A 107 -22.67 -8.13 7.14
C PHE A 107 -23.60 -8.80 6.11
N GLY A 108 -23.07 -9.77 5.34
CA GLY A 108 -23.81 -10.43 4.25
C GLY A 108 -23.82 -9.69 2.92
N GLY A 109 -22.98 -8.66 2.75
CA GLY A 109 -22.82 -7.93 1.50
C GLY A 109 -22.15 -8.76 0.40
N THR A 110 -22.56 -8.53 -0.85
CA THR A 110 -21.97 -9.15 -2.04
C THR A 110 -20.64 -8.51 -2.39
N THR A 111 -19.60 -9.33 -2.53
CA THR A 111 -18.30 -8.88 -3.07
C THR A 111 -18.33 -8.86 -4.60
N MET A 112 -17.34 -8.23 -5.25
CA MET A 112 -17.24 -8.28 -6.72
C MET A 112 -16.67 -9.61 -7.22
N ASP A 113 -15.49 -9.99 -6.75
CA ASP A 113 -14.77 -11.17 -7.27
C ASP A 113 -14.64 -12.34 -6.28
N HIS A 114 -14.81 -12.08 -4.99
CA HIS A 114 -14.54 -13.03 -3.90
C HIS A 114 -15.84 -13.63 -3.35
N GLY A 115 -16.42 -14.62 -4.03
CA GLY A 115 -17.63 -15.31 -3.58
C GLY A 115 -17.92 -16.56 -4.42
N PRO A 116 -18.98 -17.31 -4.09
CA PRO A 116 -19.34 -18.51 -4.84
C PRO A 116 -19.56 -18.18 -6.32
N ALA A 117 -18.97 -18.99 -7.22
CA ALA A 117 -19.04 -18.83 -8.68
C ALA A 117 -18.46 -17.53 -9.27
N LYS A 118 -17.61 -16.80 -8.53
CA LYS A 118 -16.90 -15.60 -9.02
C LYS A 118 -15.44 -15.88 -9.40
N GLY A 119 -14.78 -14.90 -10.03
CA GLY A 119 -13.40 -15.05 -10.54
C GLY A 119 -12.37 -15.46 -9.49
N ALA A 120 -12.54 -15.05 -8.23
CA ALA A 120 -11.66 -15.41 -7.12
C ALA A 120 -12.27 -16.46 -6.17
N ALA A 121 -13.27 -17.24 -6.62
CA ALA A 121 -13.88 -18.31 -5.83
C ALA A 121 -12.87 -19.40 -5.38
N PHE A 122 -11.74 -19.54 -6.07
CA PHE A 122 -10.69 -20.48 -5.71
C PHE A 122 -10.00 -20.13 -4.38
N VAL A 123 -10.01 -18.86 -3.97
CA VAL A 123 -9.30 -18.40 -2.76
C VAL A 123 -9.84 -19.09 -1.53
N ALA A 124 -11.17 -19.17 -1.38
CA ALA A 124 -11.82 -19.86 -0.26
C ALA A 124 -11.57 -21.39 -0.24
N LYS A 125 -11.01 -21.95 -1.31
CA LYS A 125 -10.67 -23.38 -1.43
C LYS A 125 -9.20 -23.68 -1.11
N LEU A 126 -8.37 -22.65 -0.89
CA LEU A 126 -6.98 -22.84 -0.48
C LEU A 126 -6.91 -23.47 0.92
N PRO A 127 -5.82 -24.20 1.24
CA PRO A 127 -5.63 -24.77 2.57
C PRO A 127 -5.74 -23.71 3.68
N PRO A 128 -6.38 -24.02 4.82
CA PRO A 128 -6.51 -23.04 5.92
C PRO A 128 -5.17 -22.49 6.43
N ALA A 129 -4.11 -23.31 6.39
CA ALA A 129 -2.75 -22.87 6.75
C ALA A 129 -2.23 -21.83 5.75
N ASP A 130 -2.42 -22.05 4.46
CA ASP A 130 -2.03 -21.13 3.39
C ASP A 130 -2.80 -19.81 3.49
N LEU A 131 -4.11 -19.87 3.76
CA LEU A 131 -4.93 -18.69 3.97
C LEU A 131 -4.45 -17.85 5.14
N ARG A 132 -4.07 -18.51 6.24
CA ARG A 132 -3.51 -17.84 7.41
C ARG A 132 -2.17 -17.20 7.10
N ALA A 133 -1.29 -17.88 6.37
CA ALA A 133 -0.01 -17.35 5.95
C ALA A 133 -0.18 -16.13 5.03
N ILE A 134 -1.07 -16.20 4.04
CA ILE A 134 -1.41 -15.06 3.18
C ILE A 134 -2.00 -13.91 4.02
N ALA A 135 -2.85 -14.20 5.00
CA ALA A 135 -3.39 -13.18 5.89
C ALA A 135 -2.30 -12.52 6.75
N ALA A 136 -1.31 -13.29 7.23
CA ALA A 136 -0.13 -12.78 7.94
C ALA A 136 0.63 -11.80 7.05
N PHE A 137 1.00 -12.23 5.85
CA PHE A 137 1.64 -11.38 4.84
C PHE A 137 0.87 -10.07 4.62
N LEU A 138 -0.42 -10.14 4.34
CA LEU A 138 -1.26 -8.95 4.09
C LEU A 138 -1.35 -8.05 5.33
N SER A 139 -1.42 -8.61 6.53
CA SER A 139 -1.46 -7.84 7.78
C SER A 139 -0.15 -7.13 8.09
N GLU A 140 0.96 -7.63 7.55
CA GLU A 140 2.31 -7.09 7.69
C GLU A 140 2.65 -6.08 6.57
N LEU A 141 1.81 -5.96 5.53
CA LEU A 141 1.87 -4.85 4.57
C LEU A 141 1.42 -3.54 5.22
N ARG A 142 2.32 -2.88 5.93
CA ARG A 142 2.01 -1.67 6.70
C ARG A 142 2.57 -0.42 6.03
N ALA A 143 1.86 0.68 6.24
CA ALA A 143 2.30 2.01 5.85
C ALA A 143 2.76 2.78 7.08
N ASN A 144 3.87 3.53 6.92
CA ASN A 144 4.41 4.35 7.99
C ASN A 144 3.40 5.40 8.47
N PRO A 145 3.46 5.80 9.75
CA PRO A 145 2.62 6.88 10.28
C PRO A 145 2.72 8.15 9.43
N GLY A 146 1.59 8.78 9.13
CA GLY A 146 1.49 9.96 8.26
C GLY A 146 1.41 9.68 6.76
N SER A 147 1.54 8.42 6.33
CA SER A 147 1.21 8.02 4.96
C SER A 147 -0.31 8.07 4.73
N ASN A 148 -0.73 8.37 3.49
CA ASN A 148 -2.13 8.26 3.05
C ASN A 148 -2.74 6.85 3.23
N ALA A 149 -1.92 5.81 3.35
CA ALA A 149 -2.36 4.44 3.60
C ALA A 149 -2.35 4.07 5.09
N SER A 150 -1.80 4.91 5.96
CA SER A 150 -1.74 4.68 7.40
C SER A 150 -2.92 5.32 8.12
N ARG A 151 -3.41 4.63 9.16
CA ARG A 151 -4.37 5.22 10.11
C ARG A 151 -3.69 6.09 11.16
N LEU A 152 -2.37 5.98 11.28
CA LEU A 152 -1.60 6.69 12.29
C LEU A 152 -1.20 8.07 11.75
N PRO A 153 -1.28 9.12 12.58
CA PRO A 153 -0.79 10.45 12.24
C PRO A 153 0.74 10.42 12.04
N PRO A 154 1.34 11.44 11.41
CA PRO A 154 2.78 11.54 11.25
C PRO A 154 3.52 11.35 12.59
N ALA A 155 4.71 10.76 12.53
CA ALA A 155 5.57 10.62 13.70
C ALA A 155 5.83 12.00 14.32
N GLY A 156 5.60 12.14 15.63
CA GLY A 156 5.58 13.42 16.33
C GLY A 156 4.18 13.94 16.66
N GLY A 157 3.11 13.35 16.11
CA GLY A 157 1.73 13.52 16.54
C GLY A 157 1.08 14.87 16.19
N GLU A 158 1.87 15.92 15.98
CA GLU A 158 1.38 17.27 15.71
C GLU A 158 1.46 17.61 14.23
N SER A 159 0.36 18.13 13.68
CA SER A 159 0.31 18.62 12.31
C SER A 159 -0.57 19.86 12.31
N GLY A 160 0.08 21.03 12.34
CA GLY A 160 -0.64 22.31 12.39
C GLY A 160 -1.63 22.49 11.23
N PHE A 161 -1.35 21.90 10.07
CA PHE A 161 -2.31 21.85 8.97
C PHE A 161 -3.57 21.04 9.31
N ILE A 162 -3.42 19.83 9.86
CA ILE A 162 -4.57 18.99 10.24
C ILE A 162 -5.37 19.67 11.35
N ASP A 163 -4.70 20.25 12.33
CA ASP A 163 -5.36 20.90 13.46
C ASP A 163 -6.15 22.14 13.00
N GLU A 164 -5.61 22.92 12.05
CA GLU A 164 -6.34 24.03 11.43
C GLU A 164 -7.53 23.56 10.57
N MET A 165 -7.37 22.47 9.82
CA MET A 165 -8.48 21.92 9.04
C MET A 165 -9.60 21.39 9.94
N VAL A 166 -9.26 20.65 11.00
CA VAL A 166 -10.27 20.20 11.98
C VAL A 166 -10.93 21.40 12.63
N ARG A 167 -10.17 22.44 13.03
CA ARG A 167 -10.74 23.65 13.62
C ARG A 167 -11.69 24.41 12.69
N MET A 168 -11.37 24.48 11.41
CA MET A 168 -12.17 25.23 10.42
C MET A 168 -13.43 24.49 9.99
N TRP A 169 -13.38 23.16 9.88
CA TRP A 169 -14.43 22.36 9.22
C TRP A 169 -15.19 21.42 10.16
N ALA A 170 -14.63 21.03 11.32
CA ALA A 170 -15.31 20.13 12.24
C ALA A 170 -16.20 20.91 13.22
N PRO A 171 -17.48 20.56 13.35
CA PRO A 171 -18.35 21.14 14.37
C PRO A 171 -17.88 20.75 15.78
N ASP A 172 -18.12 21.61 16.76
CA ASP A 172 -17.66 21.38 18.13
C ASP A 172 -18.22 20.10 18.77
N SER A 173 -19.40 19.63 18.34
CA SER A 173 -19.98 18.37 18.81
C SER A 173 -19.10 17.15 18.55
N TRP A 174 -18.26 17.19 17.52
CA TRP A 174 -17.36 16.08 17.19
C TRP A 174 -16.29 15.86 18.25
N LYS A 175 -15.89 16.90 19.00
CA LYS A 175 -14.93 16.76 20.10
C LYS A 175 -15.47 15.90 21.23
N SER A 176 -16.81 15.84 21.40
CA SER A 176 -17.47 14.96 22.37
C SER A 176 -17.82 13.58 21.81
N GLU A 177 -18.08 13.47 20.50
CA GLU A 177 -18.49 12.23 19.85
C GLU A 177 -17.32 11.34 19.40
N HIS A 178 -16.17 11.95 19.14
CA HIS A 178 -15.00 11.27 18.59
C HIS A 178 -13.76 11.53 19.43
N LYS A 179 -13.05 10.45 19.75
CA LYS A 179 -11.80 10.51 20.51
C LYS A 179 -10.63 10.70 19.56
N ASP A 180 -9.74 11.63 19.91
CA ASP A 180 -8.51 11.82 19.15
C ASP A 180 -7.59 10.61 19.32
N ILE A 181 -7.29 9.94 18.20
CA ILE A 181 -6.42 8.77 18.15
C ILE A 181 -5.00 9.06 18.67
N ARG A 182 -4.56 10.32 18.62
CA ARG A 182 -3.26 10.76 19.15
C ARG A 182 -3.17 10.58 20.66
N GLU A 183 -4.27 10.81 21.37
CA GLU A 183 -4.32 10.63 22.82
C GLU A 183 -4.22 9.14 23.19
N GLU A 184 -4.84 8.26 22.41
CA GLU A 184 -4.68 6.81 22.59
C GLU A 184 -3.25 6.34 22.35
N MET A 185 -2.59 6.91 21.34
CA MET A 185 -1.18 6.60 21.06
C MET A 185 -0.25 7.06 22.19
N LYS A 186 -0.49 8.24 22.76
CA LYS A 186 0.28 8.74 23.92
C LYS A 186 0.13 7.82 25.12
N LEU A 187 -1.07 7.27 25.36
CA LEU A 187 -1.32 6.31 26.44
C LEU A 187 -0.57 4.99 26.21
N LYS A 188 -0.69 4.38 25.02
CA LYS A 188 0.01 3.14 24.68
C LYS A 188 1.55 3.27 24.71
N ALA A 189 2.06 4.43 24.31
CA ALA A 189 3.49 4.72 24.38
C ALA A 189 4.01 4.84 25.83
N LYS A 190 3.16 5.28 26.77
CA LYS A 190 3.50 5.32 28.21
C LYS A 190 3.44 3.93 28.85
N GLU A 191 2.43 3.13 28.51
CA GLU A 191 2.28 1.75 29.00
C GLU A 191 3.46 0.86 28.56
N GLY A 192 3.82 0.88 27.27
CA GLY A 192 4.97 0.10 26.78
C GLY A 192 6.32 0.54 27.34
N ARG A 193 6.41 1.76 27.91
CA ARG A 193 7.62 2.27 28.58
C ARG A 193 7.67 1.87 30.06
N HIS A 194 6.52 1.62 30.69
CA HIS A 194 6.44 1.04 32.04
C HIS A 194 6.82 -0.45 32.04
N ASP A 195 6.37 -1.22 31.04
CA ASP A 195 6.67 -2.67 30.96
C ASP A 195 8.15 -2.96 30.63
N ALA A 196 8.83 -2.04 29.95
CA ALA A 196 10.27 -2.14 29.65
C ALA A 196 11.17 -1.74 30.83
N GLY A 197 10.63 -1.12 31.88
CA GLY A 197 11.35 -0.68 33.08
C GLY A 197 11.23 -1.61 34.29
N SER A 198 10.52 -2.74 34.14
CA SER A 198 10.24 -3.71 35.22
C SER A 198 10.95 -5.06 35.02
N LYS A 199 12.12 -5.06 34.39
CA LYS A 199 13.03 -6.22 34.31
C LYS A 199 14.38 -5.88 34.90
#